data_AF-A0A9E2RFH7-F1
#
_entry.id   AF-A0A9E2RFH7-F1
#
_cell.length_a   1.000
_cell.length_b   1.000
_cell.length_c   1.000
_cell.angle_alpha   90.00
_cell.angle_beta   90.00
_cell.angle_gamma   90.00
#
_symmetry.space_group_name_H-M   'P 1'
#
loop_
_entity.id
_entity.type
_entity.pdbx_description
1 polymer ?
#
loop_
_entity_poly.entity_id
_entity_poly.type
_entity_poly.pdbx_seq_one_letter_code
_entity_poly.pdbx_strand_id
1 'polypeptide(L)'
;DLFGVSSIDGYGFDLELLYVAQQRGYRIAEIPVNWSDQPGSKVRVLRDGLAMLRELAVIRRNATKGYYSSPSPAGSFHPATVSQLGLPPQ
;
A
#
# COMPACT_ATOMS: atom_id res chain seq x y z
N ASP A 1 5.83 7.67 -8.74
CA ASP A 1 6.50 6.47 -9.32
C ASP A 1 5.71 5.17 -9.05
N LEU A 2 5.02 5.02 -7.91
CA LEU A 2 4.22 3.83 -7.58
C LEU A 2 2.97 3.70 -8.46
N PHE A 3 2.18 4.76 -8.58
CA PHE A 3 0.94 4.76 -9.36
C PHE A 3 1.15 4.57 -10.87
N GLY A 4 2.32 4.97 -11.39
CA GLY A 4 2.63 4.86 -12.82
C GLY A 4 2.95 3.44 -13.29
N VAL A 5 3.16 2.49 -12.35
CA VAL A 5 3.39 1.07 -12.67
C VAL A 5 2.22 0.17 -12.27
N SER A 6 1.15 0.74 -11.71
CA SER A 6 -0.02 -0.05 -11.36
C SER A 6 -0.77 -0.45 -12.63
N SER A 7 -1.23 -1.70 -12.67
CA SER A 7 -1.93 -2.31 -13.79
C SER A 7 -3.28 -2.91 -13.39
N ILE A 8 -3.71 -2.74 -12.14
CA ILE A 8 -4.96 -3.28 -11.60
C ILE A 8 -5.97 -2.16 -11.36
N ASP A 9 -7.13 -2.24 -12.02
CA ASP A 9 -8.22 -1.26 -11.87
C ASP A 9 -9.28 -1.70 -10.83
N GLY A 10 -9.07 -2.83 -10.16
CA GLY A 10 -10.02 -3.47 -9.21
C GLY A 10 -9.63 -3.37 -7.74
N TYR A 11 -10.27 -4.18 -6.88
CA TYR A 11 -10.04 -4.19 -5.42
C TYR A 11 -8.58 -4.49 -5.04
N GLY A 12 -7.84 -5.21 -5.88
CA GLY A 12 -6.42 -5.52 -5.69
C GLY A 12 -5.46 -4.38 -6.02
N PHE A 13 -5.95 -3.21 -6.44
CA PHE A 13 -5.11 -2.04 -6.71
C PHE A 13 -4.24 -1.67 -5.50
N ASP A 14 -4.85 -1.57 -4.31
CA ASP A 14 -4.15 -1.24 -3.07
C ASP A 14 -3.09 -2.31 -2.72
N LEU A 15 -3.36 -3.59 -3.02
CA LEU A 15 -2.43 -4.69 -2.82
C LEU A 15 -1.21 -4.59 -3.76
N GLU A 16 -1.43 -4.26 -5.03
CA GLU A 16 -0.35 -4.06 -5.99
C GLU A 16 0.54 -2.89 -5.54
N LEU A 17 -0.08 -1.79 -5.11
CA LEU A 17 0.63 -0.60 -4.67
C LEU A 17 1.51 -0.88 -3.44
N LEU A 18 0.97 -1.56 -2.43
CA LEU A 18 1.72 -1.98 -1.25
C LEU A 18 2.86 -2.94 -1.60
N TYR A 19 2.64 -3.87 -2.53
CA TYR A 19 3.65 -4.80 -2.98
C TYR A 19 4.81 -4.08 -3.69
N VAL A 20 4.52 -3.16 -4.61
CA VAL A 20 5.54 -2.35 -5.28
C VAL A 20 6.27 -1.45 -4.29
N ALA A 21 5.56 -0.86 -3.34
CA ALA A 21 6.16 -0.04 -2.27
C ALA A 21 7.16 -0.86 -1.43
N GLN A 22 6.78 -2.08 -1.05
CA GLN A 22 7.67 -2.99 -0.31
C GLN A 22 8.88 -3.40 -1.14
N GLN A 23 8.69 -3.77 -2.41
CA GLN A 23 9.79 -4.15 -3.31
C GLN A 23 10.79 -3.01 -3.54
N ARG A 24 10.31 -1.77 -3.51
CA ARG A 24 11.16 -0.57 -3.66
C ARG A 24 11.71 -0.04 -2.34
N GLY A 25 11.46 -0.71 -1.21
CA GLY A 25 12.02 -0.33 0.10
C GLY A 25 11.36 0.88 0.75
N TYR A 26 10.13 1.21 0.39
CA TYR A 26 9.37 2.25 1.10
C TYR A 26 9.05 1.82 2.54
N ARG A 27 9.02 2.79 3.46
CA ARG A 27 8.55 2.57 4.84
C ARG A 27 7.03 2.68 4.87
N ILE A 28 6.37 1.60 5.26
CA ILE A 28 4.91 1.55 5.43
C ILE A 28 4.59 1.76 6.90
N ALA A 29 3.68 2.69 7.20
CA ALA A 29 3.19 2.95 8.55
C ALA A 29 1.69 2.62 8.61
N GLU A 30 1.30 1.83 9.60
CA GLU A 30 -0.11 1.51 9.87
C GLU A 30 -0.70 2.62 10.76
N ILE A 31 -1.82 3.20 10.30
CA ILE A 31 -2.54 4.24 11.05
C ILE A 31 -3.92 3.67 11.41
N PRO A 32 -4.28 3.62 12.70
CA PRO A 32 -5.59 3.12 13.10
C PRO A 32 -6.67 4.07 12.58
N VAL A 33 -7.64 3.52 11.85
CA VAL A 33 -8.83 4.23 11.39
C VAL A 33 -10.02 3.75 12.21
N ASN A 34 -10.77 4.69 12.79
CA ASN A 34 -12.00 4.36 13.49
C ASN A 34 -13.09 4.05 12.46
N TRP A 35 -13.38 2.76 12.26
CA TRP A 35 -14.42 2.33 11.32
C TRP A 35 -15.67 1.90 12.08
N SER A 36 -16.83 2.43 11.68
CA SER A 36 -18.13 2.00 12.17
C SER A 36 -18.78 1.09 11.13
N ASP A 37 -18.92 -0.19 11.45
CA ASP A 37 -19.63 -1.13 10.57
C ASP A 37 -21.12 -0.73 10.49
N GLN A 38 -21.62 -0.56 9.27
CA GLN A 38 -23.05 -0.35 9.03
C GLN A 38 -23.69 -1.69 8.67
N PRO A 39 -24.57 -2.24 9.53
CA PRO A 39 -25.20 -3.53 9.27
C PRO A 39 -26.12 -3.43 8.04
N GLY A 40 -25.80 -4.17 6.98
CA GLY A 40 -26.60 -4.21 5.76
C GLY A 40 -25.88 -4.63 4.48
N SER A 41 -24.55 -4.70 4.50
CA SER A 41 -23.78 -5.04 3.30
C SER A 41 -23.74 -6.55 3.06
N LYS A 42 -24.45 -7.03 2.02
CA LYS A 42 -24.35 -8.40 1.47
C LYS A 42 -23.03 -8.57 0.69
N VAL A 43 -21.89 -8.26 1.30
CA VAL A 43 -20.59 -8.62 0.70
C VAL A 43 -20.51 -10.14 0.67
N ARG A 44 -20.38 -10.69 -0.53
CA ARG A 44 -20.23 -12.14 -0.71
C ARG A 44 -18.76 -12.43 -0.48
N VAL A 45 -18.35 -12.41 0.80
CA VAL A 45 -16.96 -12.57 1.27
C VAL A 45 -16.19 -13.65 0.51
N LEU A 46 -16.84 -14.77 0.21
CA LEU A 46 -16.23 -15.86 -0.56
C LEU A 46 -16.01 -15.55 -2.04
N ARG A 47 -16.96 -14.91 -2.73
CA ARG A 47 -16.84 -14.56 -4.15
C ARG A 47 -15.83 -13.43 -4.33
N ASP A 48 -15.94 -12.41 -3.50
CA ASP A 48 -15.10 -11.21 -3.58
C ASP A 48 -13.68 -11.53 -3.10
N GLY A 49 -13.55 -12.39 -2.09
CA GLY A 49 -12.25 -12.95 -1.67
C GLY A 49 -11.58 -13.78 -2.76
N LEU A 50 -12.33 -14.60 -3.51
CA LEU A 50 -11.75 -15.40 -4.60
C LEU A 50 -11.30 -14.53 -5.79
N ALA A 51 -11.99 -13.42 -6.06
CA ALA A 51 -11.56 -12.43 -7.04
C ALA A 51 -10.25 -11.76 -6.61
N MET A 52 -10.16 -11.31 -5.36
CA MET A 52 -8.91 -10.75 -4.81
C MET A 52 -7.75 -11.75 -4.81
N LEU A 53 -8.00 -13.03 -4.52
CA LEU A 53 -6.96 -14.07 -4.60
C LEU A 53 -6.40 -14.25 -6.02
N ARG A 54 -7.25 -14.13 -7.06
CA ARG A 54 -6.81 -14.18 -8.45
C ARG A 54 -5.97 -12.96 -8.81
N GLU A 55 -6.38 -11.77 -8.38
CA GLU A 55 -5.63 -10.54 -8.57
C GLU A 55 -4.25 -10.61 -7.90
N LEU A 56 -4.18 -11.16 -6.68
CA LEU A 56 -2.91 -11.40 -5.99
C LEU A 56 -1.98 -12.35 -6.75
N ALA A 57 -2.53 -13.40 -7.39
CA ALA A 57 -1.74 -14.31 -8.22
C ALA A 57 -1.17 -13.60 -9.46
N VAL A 58 -1.93 -12.67 -10.06
CA VAL A 58 -1.45 -11.83 -11.18
C VAL A 58 -0.32 -10.92 -10.73
N ILE A 59 -0.46 -10.21 -9.59
CA ILE A 59 0.59 -9.37 -9.01
C ILE A 59 1.87 -10.19 -8.82
N ARG A 60 1.76 -11.38 -8.21
CA ARG A 60 2.91 -12.25 -7.96
C ARG A 60 3.59 -12.70 -9.26
N ARG A 61 2.81 -13.02 -10.30
CA ARG A 61 3.35 -13.34 -11.63
C ARG A 61 4.06 -12.14 -12.27
N ASN A 62 3.50 -10.95 -12.14
CA ASN A 62 4.10 -9.73 -12.69
C ASN A 62 5.40 -9.37 -11.98
N ALA A 63 5.46 -9.60 -10.67
CA ALA A 63 6.66 -9.45 -9.87
C ALA A 63 7.76 -10.41 -10.32
N THR A 64 7.43 -11.70 -10.53
CA THR A 64 8.41 -12.68 -11.03
C THR A 64 8.92 -12.37 -12.43
N LYS A 65 8.15 -11.63 -13.23
CA LYS A 65 8.56 -11.15 -14.56
C LYS A 65 9.39 -9.84 -14.48
N GLY A 66 9.56 -9.27 -13.30
CA GLY A 66 10.36 -8.08 -13.08
C GLY A 66 9.69 -6.77 -13.47
N TYR A 67 8.37 -6.73 -13.72
CA TYR A 67 7.67 -5.50 -14.14
C TYR A 67 7.74 -4.34 -13.13
N TYR A 68 7.98 -4.66 -11.86
CA TYR A 68 8.09 -3.67 -10.79
C TYR A 68 9.53 -3.23 -10.50
N SER A 69 10.51 -3.78 -11.24
CA SER A 69 11.93 -3.47 -11.09
C SER A 69 12.19 -2.08 -11.66
N SER A 70 12.21 -1.08 -10.79
CA SER A 70 12.61 0.30 -11.10
C SER A 70 13.30 0.88 -9.88
N PRO A 71 14.23 1.84 -10.07
CA PRO A 71 15.05 2.34 -8.99
C PRO A 71 14.18 2.99 -7.92
N SER A 72 14.39 2.54 -6.68
CA SER A 72 13.88 3.20 -5.49
C SER A 72 14.33 4.67 -5.49
N PRO A 73 13.50 5.65 -5.10
CA PRO A 73 14.03 6.92 -4.67
C PRO A 73 14.73 6.65 -3.34
N ALA A 74 16.01 6.29 -3.42
CA ALA A 74 16.98 6.60 -2.39
C ALA A 74 17.18 8.13 -2.35
N GLY A 75 16.10 8.86 -2.10
CA GLY A 75 16.13 10.19 -1.50
C GLY A 75 15.89 9.95 -0.03
N SER A 76 16.98 9.75 0.71
CA SER A 76 17.05 9.71 2.16
C SER A 76 15.93 10.51 2.83
N PHE A 77 14.92 9.83 3.37
CA PHE A 77 14.12 10.41 4.46
C PHE A 77 15.06 10.54 5.66
N HIS A 78 15.73 11.69 5.77
CA HIS A 78 16.30 12.16 7.03
C HIS A 78 15.13 12.69 7.87
N PRO A 79 14.72 12.03 8.96
CA PRO A 79 13.86 12.65 9.95
C PRO A 79 14.69 13.69 10.72
N ALA A 80 15.04 14.80 10.07
CA ALA A 80 15.57 15.95 10.77
C ALA A 80 14.40 16.59 11.53
N THR A 81 14.37 16.34 12.84
CA THR A 81 13.98 17.31 13.85
C THR A 81 12.47 17.58 14.00
N VAL A 82 11.75 16.63 14.59
CA VAL A 82 10.62 16.97 15.48
C VAL A 82 11.20 17.16 16.90
N SER A 83 12.00 18.20 17.10
CA SER A 83 12.51 18.61 18.43
C SER A 83 12.71 20.12 18.57
N GLN A 84 12.15 20.93 17.65
CA GLN A 84 12.30 22.39 17.64
C GLN A 84 10.93 23.12 17.60
N LEU A 85 9.90 22.56 18.23
CA LEU A 85 8.76 23.37 18.67
C LEU A 85 8.93 23.65 20.16
N GLY A 86 9.76 24.65 20.46
CA GLY A 86 9.90 25.19 21.80
C GLY A 86 8.59 25.83 22.23
N LEU A 87 7.80 25.10 23.02
CA LEU A 87 6.86 25.74 23.94
C LEU A 87 7.63 26.14 25.20
N PRO A 88 7.57 27.40 25.66
CA PRO A 88 8.03 27.75 26.99
C PRO A 88 7.11 27.10 28.04
N PRO A 89 7.63 26.67 29.20
CA PRO A 89 6.78 26.22 30.30
C PRO A 89 5.95 27.39 30.84
N GLN A 90 4.67 27.11 31.11
CA GLN A 90 3.78 27.98 31.89
C GLN A 90 4.17 27.94 33.37
#